data_AF-A0A7W0WF67-F1
#
_entry.id   AF-A0A7W0WF67-F1
#
_cell.length_a   1.000
_cell.length_b   1.000
_cell.length_c   1.000
_cell.angle_alpha   90.00
_cell.angle_beta   90.00
_cell.angle_gamma   90.00
#
_symmetry.space_group_name_H-M   'P 1'
#
loop_
_entity.id
_entity.type
_entity.pdbx_description
1 polymer ?
#
loop_
_entity_poly.entity_id
_entity_poly.type
_entity_poly.pdbx_seq_one_letter_code
_entity_poly.pdbx_strand_id
1 'polypeptide(L)' 'MRLAKEHEVLESVFVEMDPVLDGFRGVLVELLCVGESYVLLETAAGTGNRLLRFSSRSLDSTYALFEAELRPCASRRP' A
#
# COMPACT_ATOMS: atom_id res chain seq x y z
N MET A 1 -17.28 -20.18 -6.76
CA MET A 1 -16.36 -19.24 -7.44
C MET A 1 -16.60 -17.85 -6.87
N ARG A 2 -15.58 -17.21 -6.27
CA ARG A 2 -15.71 -15.85 -5.72
C ARG A 2 -15.67 -14.88 -6.89
N LEU A 3 -16.73 -14.10 -7.07
CA LEU A 3 -16.73 -12.93 -7.95
C LEU A 3 -15.60 -12.01 -7.45
N ALA A 4 -14.47 -12.00 -8.15
CA ALA A 4 -13.48 -10.97 -7.95
C ALA A 4 -14.20 -9.67 -8.32
N LYS A 5 -14.56 -8.86 -7.32
CA LYS A 5 -14.87 -7.46 -7.59
C LYS A 5 -13.69 -6.93 -8.39
N GLU A 6 -13.95 -6.49 -9.61
CA GLU A 6 -12.97 -5.78 -10.42
C GLU A 6 -12.42 -4.66 -9.53
N HIS A 7 -11.12 -4.73 -9.26
CA HIS A 7 -10.42 -3.69 -8.54
C HIS A 7 -9.53 -3.00 -9.56
N GLU A 8 -9.57 -1.67 -9.52
CA GLU A 8 -8.75 -0.83 -10.37
C GLU A 8 -7.58 -0.31 -9.55
N VAL A 9 -6.37 -0.49 -10.06
CA VAL A 9 -5.18 0.13 -9.47
C VAL A 9 -5.16 1.59 -9.91
N LEU A 10 -5.34 2.50 -8.97
CA LEU A 10 -5.27 3.93 -9.24
C LEU A 10 -3.83 4.40 -9.23
N GLU A 11 -3.05 3.90 -8.26
CA GLU A 11 -1.65 4.27 -8.10
C GLU A 11 -0.86 3.12 -7.48
N SER A 12 0.41 3.00 -7.86
CA SER A 12 1.29 1.93 -7.40
C SER A 12 2.72 2.45 -7.35
N VAL A 13 3.34 2.33 -6.19
CA VAL A 13 4.73 2.75 -5.98
C VAL A 13 5.48 1.66 -5.25
N PHE A 14 6.65 1.32 -5.79
CA PHE A 14 7.58 0.42 -5.14
C PHE A 14 8.52 1.22 -4.24
N VAL A 15 8.49 0.91 -2.95
CA VAL A 15 9.40 1.49 -1.96
C VAL A 15 10.53 0.49 -1.76
N GLU A 16 11.71 0.85 -2.27
CA GLU A 16 12.94 0.08 -2.03
C GLU A 16 13.36 0.18 -0.56
N MET A 17 13.81 -0.95 -0.02
CA MET A 17 14.31 -1.06 1.34
C MET A 17 15.65 -1.81 1.34
N ASP A 18 16.47 -1.61 2.37
CA ASP A 18 17.72 -2.33 2.50
C ASP A 18 17.43 -3.71 3.11
N PRO A 19 17.57 -4.82 2.36
CA PRO A 19 17.26 -6.14 2.89
C PRO A 19 18.14 -6.55 4.08
N VAL A 20 19.32 -5.94 4.26
CA VAL A 20 20.20 -6.20 5.40
C VAL A 20 19.68 -5.53 6.66
N LEU A 21 19.09 -4.33 6.54
CA LEU A 21 18.59 -3.56 7.69
C LEU A 21 17.13 -3.86 7.99
N ASP A 22 16.30 -3.98 6.95
CA ASP A 22 14.85 -4.03 7.03
C ASP A 22 14.27 -5.45 6.89
N GLY A 23 15.09 -6.41 6.47
CA GLY A 23 14.69 -7.82 6.30
C GLY A 23 13.90 -8.12 5.02
N PHE A 24 13.55 -7.10 4.22
CA PHE A 24 12.85 -7.23 2.95
C PHE A 24 13.46 -6.30 1.91
N ARG A 25 13.34 -6.64 0.62
CA ARG A 25 13.88 -5.81 -0.48
C ARG A 25 13.04 -4.58 -0.79
N GLY A 26 11.83 -4.51 -0.23
CA GLY A 26 10.90 -3.43 -0.47
C GLY A 26 9.46 -3.85 -0.28
N VAL A 27 8.58 -2.89 -0.45
CA VAL A 27 7.13 -3.06 -0.39
C VAL A 27 6.50 -2.34 -1.58
N LEU A 28 5.54 -3.01 -2.22
CA LEU A 28 4.67 -2.37 -3.20
C LEU A 28 3.50 -1.75 -2.45
N VAL A 29 3.36 -0.43 -2.51
CA VAL A 29 2.23 0.30 -1.93
C VAL A 29 1.27 0.61 -3.06
N GLU A 30 0.02 0.18 -2.93
CA GLU A 30 -1.01 0.32 -3.98
C GLU A 30 -2.24 1.03 -3.43
N LEU A 31 -2.72 2.01 -4.19
CA LEU A 31 -4.02 2.62 -4.01
C LEU A 31 -4.99 1.98 -5.00
N LEU A 32 -6.03 1.34 -4.49
CA LEU A 32 -6.99 0.56 -5.27
C LEU A 32 -8.40 1.14 -5.13
N CYS A 33 -9.17 1.17 -6.22
CA CYS A 33 -10.62 1.30 -6.18
C CYS A 33 -11.25 -0.11 -6.18
N VAL A 34 -12.10 -0.41 -5.19
CA VAL A 34 -12.77 -1.70 -5.01
C VAL A 34 -14.26 -1.47 -4.81
N GLY A 35 -15.02 -1.47 -5.90
CA GLY A 35 -16.45 -1.10 -5.88
C GLY A 35 -16.63 0.38 -5.54
N GLU A 36 -17.17 0.69 -4.36
CA GLU A 36 -17.42 2.07 -3.90
C GLU A 36 -16.40 2.55 -2.85
N SER A 37 -15.33 1.78 -2.63
CA SER A 37 -14.32 2.06 -1.62
C SER A 37 -12.94 2.14 -2.25
N TYR A 38 -12.09 2.98 -1.65
CA TYR A 38 -10.68 3.08 -1.91
C TYR A 38 -9.89 2.37 -0.82
N VAL A 39 -8.84 1.67 -1.23
CA VAL A 39 -8.07 0.77 -0.38
C VAL A 39 -6.59 1.07 -0.54
N LEU A 40 -5.89 1.17 0.59
CA LEU A 40 -4.43 1.18 0.64
C LEU A 40 -3.95 -0.23 0.98
N LEU A 41 -3.19 -0.82 0.06
CA LEU A 41 -2.65 -2.17 0.17
C LEU A 41 -1.12 -2.12 0.14
N GLU A 42 -0.48 -2.86 1.03
CA GLU A 42 0.96 -3.10 0.99
C GLU A 42 1.22 -4.56 0.61
N THR A 43 2.11 -4.78 -0.35
CA THR A 43 2.56 -6.11 -0.76
C THR A 43 4.07 -6.25 -0.55
N ALA A 44 4.47 -7.14 0.35
CA ALA A 44 5.88 -7.40 0.63
C ALA A 44 6.58 -8.02 -0.61
N ALA A 45 7.66 -7.38 -1.06
CA ALA A 45 8.42 -7.84 -2.21
C ALA A 45 9.05 -9.22 -1.93
N GLY A 46 8.93 -10.13 -2.90
CA GLY A 46 9.53 -11.46 -2.83
C GLY A 46 8.69 -12.53 -2.11
N THR A 47 7.71 -12.15 -1.28
CA THR A 47 6.75 -13.10 -0.68
C THR A 47 5.36 -12.97 -1.26
N GLY A 48 4.98 -11.78 -1.75
CA GLY A 48 3.62 -11.50 -2.22
C GLY A 48 2.61 -11.41 -1.09
N ASN A 49 3.06 -11.37 0.17
CA ASN A 49 2.19 -11.19 1.32
C ASN A 49 1.54 -9.81 1.28
N ARG A 50 0.22 -9.79 1.40
CA ARG A 50 -0.61 -8.59 1.28
C ARG A 50 -1.13 -8.17 2.64
N LEU A 51 -0.97 -6.90 2.98
CA LEU A 51 -1.50 -6.28 4.18
C LEU A 51 -2.46 -5.15 3.79
N LEU A 52 -3.72 -5.27 4.21
CA LEU A 52 -4.68 -4.18 4.12
C LEU A 52 -4.33 -3.12 5.17
N ARG A 53 -3.89 -1.95 4.72
CA ARG A 53 -3.51 -0.84 5.62
C ARG A 53 -4.70 0.03 5.97
N PHE A 54 -5.53 0.34 4.97
CA PHE A 54 -6.65 1.26 5.15
C PHE A 54 -7.74 1.01 4.09
N SER A 55 -8.99 1.31 4.44
CA SER A 55 -10.09 1.33 3.49
C SER A 55 -11.08 2.44 3.84
N SER A 56 -11.49 3.23 2.85
CA SER A 56 -12.46 4.31 3.04
C SER A 56 -13.28 4.54 1.78
N ARG A 57 -14.44 5.17 1.91
CA ARG A 57 -15.19 5.69 0.76
C ARG A 57 -14.65 7.03 0.26
N SER A 58 -13.76 7.66 1.02
CA SER A 58 -13.12 8.94 0.66
C SER A 58 -11.81 8.67 -0.08
N LEU A 59 -11.75 9.09 -1.34
CA LEU A 59 -10.52 9.06 -2.13
C LEU A 59 -9.46 9.95 -1.49
N ASP A 60 -9.80 11.19 -1.15
CA ASP A 60 -8.87 12.18 -0.59
C ASP A 60 -8.18 11.68 0.69
N SER A 61 -8.93 11.03 1.58
CA SER A 61 -8.36 10.48 2.82
C SER A 61 -7.42 9.30 2.55
N THR A 62 -7.76 8.47 1.57
CA THR A 62 -6.94 7.31 1.21
C THR A 62 -5.67 7.75 0.47
N TYR A 63 -5.78 8.77 -0.39
CA TYR A 63 -4.66 9.37 -1.09
C TYR A 63 -3.71 10.11 -0.14
N ALA A 64 -4.23 10.86 0.83
CA ALA A 64 -3.40 11.51 1.84
C ALA A 64 -2.59 10.50 2.67
N LEU A 65 -3.16 9.33 2.96
CA LEU A 65 -2.44 8.23 3.64
C LEU A 65 -1.42 7.57 2.70
N PHE A 66 -1.76 7.37 1.43
CA PHE A 66 -0.82 6.88 0.43
C PHE A 66 0.43 7.77 0.36
N GLU A 67 0.25 9.09 0.19
CA GLU A 67 1.38 10.03 0.21
C GLU A 67 2.15 9.99 1.53
N ALA A 68 1.46 9.85 2.66
CA ALA A 68 2.10 9.80 3.97
C ALA A 68 3.04 8.59 4.12
N GLU A 69 2.68 7.43 3.54
CA GLU A 69 3.54 6.25 3.57
C GLU A 69 4.73 6.31 2.60
N LEU A 70 4.60 7.09 1.51
CA LEU A 70 5.71 7.29 0.59
C LEU A 70 6.73 8.31 1.08
N ARG A 71 6.40 9.11 2.11
CA ARG A 71 7.34 10.08 2.67
C ARG A 71 8.45 9.35 3.43
N PRO A 72 9.74 9.62 3.14
CA PRO A 72 10.83 9.02 3.88
C PRO A 72 10.68 9.33 5.37
N CYS A 73 10.62 8.28 6.18
CA CYS A 73 10.37 8.37 7.61
C CYS A 73 11.59 8.99 8.31
N ALA A 74 11.67 10.32 8.38
CA ALA A 74 12.75 11.02 9.08
C ALA A 74 12.66 10.93 10.62
N SER A 75 11.62 10.30 11.19
CA SER A 75 11.38 10.39 12.64
C SER A 75 10.51 9.28 13.25
N ARG A 76 10.69 8.01 12.88
CA ARG A 76 10.30 6.89 13.76
C ARG A 76 11.53 6.39 14.52
N ARG A 77 11.95 7.15 15.53
CA ARG A 77 12.71 6.59 16.67
C ARG A 77 11.74 6.31 17.82
N PRO A 78 11.96 5.24 18.60
CA PRO A 78 11.10 4.81 19.69
C PRO A 78 10.93 5.88 20.78
#